data_AF-A0A7S3CZ57-F1
#
_entry.id   AF-A0A7S3CZ57-F1
#
_cell.length_a   1.000
_cell.length_b   1.000
_cell.length_c   1.000
_cell.angle_alpha   90.00
_cell.angle_beta   90.00
_cell.angle_gamma   90.00
#
_symmetry.space_group_name_H-M   'P 1'
#
loop_
_entity.id
_entity.type
_entity.pdbx_description
1 polymer ?
#
loop_
_entity_poly.entity_id
_entity_poly.type
_entity_poly.pdbx_seq_one_letter_code
_entity_poly.pdbx_strand_id
1 'polypeptide(L)'
;QTRCMAFRFLKAGSLAYRTTALRRCFICSFGQPLGGEFQMGFEAARTALHFRVKDEVGSLKKVLDLIEKDGFNMSDIHSRPMRSSGSSAEYEFDVQFAESYSAEKLDLLQGQLSSLCSLVKVYGTRDEDIPWFPKKISDLDKFAAKTLDAGAELESDHPGFKDEVYRKRRRDIVALAKKYKHGDKLPHIDYTE
;
A
#
# COMPACT_ATOMS: atom_id res chain seq x y z
N GLN A 1 67.21 30.55 -14.78
CA GLN A 1 66.85 31.84 -15.40
C GLN A 1 65.75 32.47 -14.56
N THR A 2 66.04 33.67 -14.02
CA THR A 2 65.13 34.77 -13.59
C THR A 2 63.86 34.43 -12.79
N ARG A 3 63.77 34.67 -11.46
CA ARG A 3 63.75 35.93 -10.65
C ARG A 3 62.50 36.81 -10.77
N CYS A 4 62.07 37.27 -9.58
CA CYS A 4 61.40 38.53 -9.23
C CYS A 4 59.87 38.59 -9.44
N MET A 5 59.08 39.30 -8.62
CA MET A 5 59.21 39.87 -7.28
C MET A 5 57.78 40.34 -6.90
N ALA A 6 57.53 40.45 -5.60
CA ALA A 6 56.36 41.10 -5.01
C ALA A 6 56.16 42.56 -5.49
N PHE A 7 54.97 43.15 -5.28
CA PHE A 7 54.78 44.26 -4.33
C PHE A 7 53.33 44.79 -4.27
N ARG A 8 52.82 44.93 -3.02
CA ARG A 8 51.90 45.96 -2.46
C ARG A 8 50.49 46.10 -3.10
N PHE A 9 49.38 46.30 -2.37
CA PHE A 9 49.13 47.33 -1.35
C PHE A 9 47.92 46.96 -0.44
N LEU A 10 47.92 47.50 0.79
CA LEU A 10 46.85 47.47 1.79
C LEU A 10 45.51 48.09 1.30
N LYS A 11 44.37 47.59 1.83
CA LYS A 11 43.42 48.24 2.79
C LYS A 11 41.94 47.86 2.54
N ALA A 12 41.31 47.36 3.61
CA ALA A 12 39.99 47.70 4.16
C ALA A 12 38.68 47.47 3.37
N GLY A 13 37.67 46.96 4.09
CA GLY A 13 36.24 47.05 3.74
C GLY A 13 35.62 45.69 3.47
N SER A 14 35.03 45.02 4.47
CA SER A 14 33.64 45.19 4.92
C SER A 14 32.60 44.51 4.03
N LEU A 15 31.72 43.80 4.73
CA LEU A 15 30.35 43.41 4.41
C LEU A 15 30.08 42.06 3.70
N ALA A 16 29.45 41.21 4.51
CA ALA A 16 28.70 40.02 4.16
C ALA A 16 27.65 40.29 3.09
N TYR A 17 27.52 39.32 2.18
CA TYR A 17 26.50 39.30 1.14
C TYR A 17 25.17 38.84 1.73
N ARG A 18 24.22 39.78 1.83
CA ARG A 18 22.78 39.50 1.86
C ARG A 18 22.23 39.60 0.44
N THR A 19 21.48 38.61 -0.01
CA THR A 19 20.43 38.81 -1.03
C THR A 19 19.24 37.89 -0.77
N THR A 20 18.27 38.44 -0.04
CA THR A 20 16.84 38.11 -0.18
C THR A 20 16.38 38.50 -1.59
N ALA A 21 15.73 37.57 -2.32
CA ALA A 21 14.99 37.88 -3.53
C ALA A 21 13.63 37.18 -3.52
N LEU A 22 12.62 38.01 -3.31
CA LEU A 22 11.21 37.78 -3.58
C LEU A 22 10.99 37.31 -5.03
N ARG A 23 10.14 36.30 -5.23
CA ARG A 23 9.22 36.28 -6.37
C ARG A 23 7.84 35.80 -5.93
N ARG A 24 6.97 36.81 -5.74
CA ARG A 24 5.51 36.74 -5.84
C ARG A 24 5.16 36.04 -7.16
N CYS A 25 4.42 34.94 -7.11
CA CYS A 25 3.71 34.46 -8.28
C CYS A 25 2.34 35.14 -8.33
N PHE A 26 2.07 35.69 -9.50
CA PHE A 26 1.01 36.62 -9.84
C PHE A 26 -0.27 35.82 -10.11
N ILE A 27 -1.35 36.27 -9.48
CA ILE A 27 -2.78 36.12 -9.85
C ILE A 27 -3.05 35.24 -11.08
N CYS A 28 -3.62 34.06 -10.86
CA CYS A 28 -4.58 33.47 -11.80
C CYS A 28 -5.90 33.30 -11.04
N SER A 29 -6.75 34.31 -11.16
CA SER A 29 -8.16 34.24 -10.81
C SER A 29 -8.90 33.47 -11.92
N PHE A 30 -9.97 32.77 -11.53
CA PHE A 30 -10.96 32.07 -12.36
C PHE A 30 -10.72 30.59 -12.68
N GLY A 31 -11.56 29.77 -12.04
CA GLY A 31 -11.72 28.34 -12.28
C GLY A 31 -12.04 27.62 -10.98
N GLN A 32 -13.28 27.71 -10.50
CA GLN A 32 -13.75 26.88 -9.38
C GLN A 32 -13.51 25.40 -9.73
N PRO A 33 -12.80 24.61 -8.90
CA PRO A 33 -12.85 23.17 -9.05
C PRO A 33 -14.25 22.73 -8.60
N LEU A 34 -15.09 22.39 -9.57
CA LEU A 34 -16.34 21.71 -9.32
C LEU A 34 -16.02 20.34 -8.70
N GLY A 35 -16.28 20.24 -7.40
CA GLY A 35 -16.98 19.13 -6.77
C GLY A 35 -16.57 17.74 -7.24
N GLY A 36 -15.50 17.24 -6.64
CA GLY A 36 -15.20 15.82 -6.57
C GLY A 36 -14.11 15.66 -5.53
N GLU A 37 -14.48 15.53 -4.26
CA GLU A 37 -13.57 15.00 -3.25
C GLU A 37 -13.14 13.61 -3.72
N PHE A 38 -12.02 13.55 -4.43
CA PHE A 38 -11.33 12.30 -4.68
C PHE A 38 -10.71 11.90 -3.35
N GLN A 39 -11.53 11.28 -2.50
CA GLN A 39 -11.02 10.43 -1.44
C GLN A 39 -10.26 9.32 -2.13
N MET A 40 -8.98 9.54 -2.38
CA MET A 40 -7.96 8.51 -2.36
C MET A 40 -8.01 7.93 -0.94
N GLY A 41 -9.02 7.10 -0.68
CA GLY A 41 -8.99 6.15 0.39
C GLY A 41 -7.86 5.19 0.04
N PHE A 42 -6.62 5.61 0.32
CA PHE A 42 -5.52 4.70 0.52
C PHE A 42 -5.91 3.90 1.76
N GLU A 43 -6.78 2.91 1.55
CA GLU A 43 -7.15 1.92 2.56
C GLU A 43 -5.84 1.47 3.19
N ALA A 44 -5.73 1.64 4.51
CA ALA A 44 -4.49 1.60 5.27
C ALA A 44 -3.58 0.44 4.80
N ALA A 45 -2.28 0.72 4.66
CA ALA A 45 -1.29 -0.28 4.30
C ALA A 45 -1.54 -1.55 5.14
N ARG A 46 -2.00 -2.62 4.50
CA ARG A 46 -2.45 -3.82 5.20
C ARG A 46 -1.24 -4.57 5.70
N THR A 47 -1.10 -4.66 7.01
CA THR A 47 -0.09 -5.51 7.62
C THR A 47 -0.64 -6.94 7.77
N ALA A 48 0.14 -7.93 7.35
CA ALA A 48 -0.18 -9.33 7.58
C ALA A 48 0.97 -10.04 8.28
N LEU A 49 0.66 -10.82 9.30
CA LEU A 49 1.60 -11.67 10.02
C LEU A 49 1.44 -13.10 9.55
N HIS A 50 2.55 -13.74 9.24
CA HIS A 50 2.61 -15.11 8.81
C HIS A 50 3.59 -15.88 9.68
N PHE A 51 3.11 -16.93 10.35
CA PHE A 51 3.95 -17.71 11.23
C PHE A 51 3.66 -19.20 11.17
N ARG A 52 4.66 -20.00 11.57
CA ARG A 52 4.57 -21.46 11.64
C ARG A 52 4.81 -21.96 13.05
N VAL A 53 3.93 -22.85 13.48
CA VAL A 53 3.90 -23.40 14.83
C VAL A 53 3.74 -24.92 14.76
N LYS A 54 4.45 -25.62 15.64
CA LYS A 54 4.30 -27.07 15.81
C LYS A 54 2.97 -27.41 16.47
N ASP A 55 2.40 -28.53 16.08
CA ASP A 55 1.18 -29.05 16.70
C ASP A 55 1.48 -29.54 18.13
N GLU A 56 1.22 -28.66 19.10
CA GLU A 56 1.36 -28.92 20.52
C GLU A 56 0.20 -28.25 21.27
N VAL A 57 -0.20 -28.83 22.40
CA VAL A 57 -1.31 -28.30 23.18
C VAL A 57 -1.01 -26.87 23.65
N GLY A 58 -1.84 -25.92 23.23
CA GLY A 58 -1.74 -24.52 23.62
C GLY A 58 -0.66 -23.72 22.89
N SER A 59 -0.04 -24.25 21.84
CA SER A 59 0.99 -23.53 21.07
C SER A 59 0.44 -22.26 20.40
N LEU A 60 -0.72 -22.35 19.75
CA LEU A 60 -1.42 -21.20 19.16
C LEU A 60 -1.87 -20.19 20.23
N LYS A 61 -2.36 -20.67 21.37
CA LYS A 61 -2.83 -19.79 22.45
C LYS A 61 -1.72 -18.87 22.94
N LYS A 62 -0.51 -19.40 23.15
CA LYS A 62 0.66 -18.60 23.56
C LYS A 62 0.94 -17.45 22.58
N VAL A 63 0.76 -17.68 21.28
CA VAL A 63 0.93 -16.65 20.25
C VAL A 63 -0.17 -15.60 20.34
N LEU A 64 -1.42 -16.01 20.49
CA LEU A 64 -2.56 -15.10 20.63
C LEU A 64 -2.47 -14.24 21.90
N ASP A 65 -2.03 -14.82 23.02
CA ASP A 65 -1.83 -14.10 24.29
C ASP A 65 -0.79 -12.96 24.14
N LEU A 66 0.27 -13.16 23.33
CA LEU A 66 1.25 -12.11 23.03
C LEU A 66 0.65 -10.99 22.16
N ILE A 67 -0.09 -11.37 21.13
CA ILE A 67 -0.77 -10.42 20.23
C ILE A 67 -1.78 -9.56 21.01
N GLU A 68 -2.52 -10.18 21.92
CA GLU A 68 -3.45 -9.48 22.82
C GLU A 68 -2.71 -8.52 23.76
N LYS A 69 -1.61 -8.97 24.38
CA LYS A 69 -0.80 -8.17 25.29
C LYS A 69 -0.23 -6.92 24.63
N ASP A 70 0.22 -7.03 23.39
CA ASP A 70 0.78 -5.91 22.64
C ASP A 70 -0.31 -5.03 21.98
N GLY A 71 -1.58 -5.43 22.08
CA GLY A 71 -2.75 -4.65 21.65
C GLY A 71 -2.98 -4.65 20.15
N PHE A 72 -2.65 -5.74 19.45
CA PHE A 72 -2.88 -5.87 18.02
C PHE A 72 -4.30 -6.36 17.72
N ASN A 73 -5.07 -5.55 17.00
CA ASN A 73 -6.39 -5.92 16.48
C ASN A 73 -6.28 -6.69 15.15
N MET A 74 -6.87 -7.89 15.11
CA MET A 74 -6.87 -8.81 13.97
C MET A 74 -8.21 -8.73 13.23
N SER A 75 -8.18 -8.71 11.91
CA SER A 75 -9.39 -8.75 11.07
C SER A 75 -9.75 -10.18 10.66
N ASP A 76 -8.75 -11.01 10.36
CA ASP A 76 -8.95 -12.32 9.78
C ASP A 76 -7.81 -13.26 10.17
N ILE A 77 -8.13 -14.50 10.55
CA ILE A 77 -7.16 -15.53 10.95
C ILE A 77 -7.43 -16.79 10.15
N HIS A 78 -6.42 -17.24 9.42
CA HIS A 78 -6.50 -18.46 8.63
C HIS A 78 -5.42 -19.44 9.05
N SER A 79 -5.80 -20.70 9.22
CA SER A 79 -4.88 -21.80 9.49
C SER A 79 -4.81 -22.74 8.29
N ARG A 80 -3.62 -23.29 8.03
CA ARG A 80 -3.40 -24.33 7.03
C ARG A 80 -2.49 -25.41 7.60
N PRO A 81 -2.87 -26.69 7.52
CA PRO A 81 -1.95 -27.76 7.84
C PRO A 81 -0.87 -27.83 6.76
N MET A 82 0.40 -27.88 7.16
CA MET A 82 1.49 -28.05 6.23
C MET A 82 1.59 -29.53 5.84
N ARG A 83 1.75 -29.82 4.54
CA ARG A 83 2.07 -31.17 4.06
C ARG A 83 3.53 -31.47 4.37
N SER A 84 3.85 -31.68 5.65
CA SER A 84 5.19 -32.05 6.09
C SER A 84 5.38 -33.56 5.96
N SER A 85 6.52 -33.98 5.41
CA SER A 85 6.91 -35.38 5.23
C SER A 85 7.52 -36.02 6.50
N GLY A 86 7.55 -35.30 7.63
CA GLY A 86 8.10 -35.74 8.91
C GLY A 86 7.04 -36.05 9.98
N SER A 87 7.48 -36.61 11.13
CA SER A 87 6.63 -37.17 12.19
C SER A 87 5.79 -36.17 13.02
N SER A 88 5.92 -34.86 12.81
CA SER A 88 5.12 -33.84 13.53
C SER A 88 4.45 -32.90 12.54
N ALA A 89 3.13 -32.80 12.62
CA ALA A 89 2.37 -31.84 11.85
C ALA A 89 2.76 -30.41 12.26
N GLU A 90 3.00 -29.55 11.28
CA GLU A 90 3.18 -28.12 11.49
C GLU A 90 1.98 -27.39 10.91
N TYR A 91 1.57 -26.34 11.62
CA TYR A 91 0.50 -25.46 11.18
C TYR A 91 1.08 -24.13 10.76
N GLU A 92 0.57 -23.65 9.64
CA GLU A 92 0.86 -22.33 9.10
C GLU A 92 -0.34 -21.43 9.36
N PHE A 93 -0.07 -20.25 9.91
CA PHE A 93 -1.08 -19.25 10.24
C PHE A 93 -0.82 -17.97 9.45
N ASP A 94 -1.89 -17.49 8.83
CA ASP A 94 -1.96 -16.20 8.16
C ASP A 94 -2.93 -15.30 8.95
N VAL A 95 -2.41 -14.26 9.57
CA VAL A 95 -3.17 -13.27 10.35
C VAL A 95 -3.15 -11.94 9.62
N GLN A 96 -4.32 -11.40 9.32
CA GLN A 96 -4.48 -10.06 8.78
C GLN A 96 -4.82 -9.11 9.92
N PHE A 97 -4.11 -7.99 9.99
CA PHE A 97 -4.44 -6.95 10.96
C PHE A 97 -5.45 -5.96 10.40
N ALA A 98 -6.25 -5.36 11.29
CA ALA A 98 -7.26 -4.37 10.91
C ALA A 98 -6.65 -3.00 10.58
N GLU A 99 -5.56 -2.65 11.26
CA GLU A 99 -4.89 -1.36 11.20
C GLU A 99 -3.42 -1.52 10.81
N SER A 100 -2.82 -0.45 10.29
CA SER A 100 -1.37 -0.39 10.07
C SER A 100 -0.66 -0.02 11.37
N TYR A 101 0.33 -0.81 11.78
CA TYR A 101 1.13 -0.57 12.98
C TYR A 101 2.49 0.06 12.64
N SER A 102 3.10 0.74 13.61
CA SER A 102 4.48 1.23 13.50
C SER A 102 5.46 0.05 13.33
N ALA A 103 6.49 0.22 12.51
CA ALA A 103 7.53 -0.78 12.28
C ALA A 103 8.14 -1.27 13.61
N GLU A 104 8.42 -0.35 14.55
CA GLU A 104 8.99 -0.68 15.86
C GLU A 104 8.14 -1.69 16.66
N LYS A 105 6.80 -1.58 16.59
CA LYS A 105 5.90 -2.51 17.28
C LYS A 105 5.92 -3.89 16.63
N LEU A 106 6.01 -3.93 15.30
CA LEU A 106 6.06 -5.16 14.54
C LEU A 106 7.39 -5.89 14.75
N ASP A 107 8.49 -5.16 14.87
CA ASP A 107 9.82 -5.72 15.17
C ASP A 107 9.86 -6.33 16.58
N LEU A 108 9.26 -5.66 17.56
CA LEU A 108 9.11 -6.20 18.92
C LEU A 108 8.31 -7.50 18.92
N LEU A 109 7.17 -7.53 18.21
CA LEU A 109 6.34 -8.72 18.07
C LEU A 109 7.11 -9.85 17.37
N GLN A 110 7.82 -9.54 16.28
CA GLN A 110 8.62 -10.53 15.54
C GLN A 110 9.72 -11.12 16.43
N GLY A 111 10.39 -10.28 17.24
CA GLY A 111 11.36 -10.71 18.24
C GLY A 111 10.78 -11.67 19.27
N GLN A 112 9.61 -11.36 19.83
CA GLN A 112 8.93 -12.25 20.79
C GLN A 112 8.52 -13.59 20.14
N LEU A 113 7.92 -13.53 18.94
CA LEU A 113 7.42 -14.70 18.23
C LEU A 113 8.53 -15.62 17.72
N SER A 114 9.73 -15.09 17.46
CA SER A 114 10.89 -15.89 17.04
C SER A 114 11.26 -16.99 18.04
N SER A 115 10.91 -16.83 19.32
CA SER A 115 11.16 -17.83 20.37
C SER A 115 10.16 -18.99 20.38
N LEU A 116 8.94 -18.75 19.88
CA LEU A 116 7.83 -19.71 19.91
C LEU A 116 7.58 -20.37 18.55
N CYS A 117 7.91 -19.68 17.46
CA CYS A 117 7.56 -20.05 16.09
C CYS A 117 8.80 -20.43 15.27
N SER A 118 8.65 -21.37 14.34
CA SER A 118 9.74 -21.81 13.46
C SER A 118 9.99 -20.86 12.29
N LEU A 119 8.96 -20.10 11.89
CA LEU A 119 9.02 -19.06 10.87
C LEU A 119 8.11 -17.92 11.31
N VAL A 120 8.57 -16.68 11.17
CA VAL A 120 7.77 -15.47 11.38
C VAL A 120 8.11 -14.48 10.27
N LYS A 121 7.10 -14.06 9.51
CA LYS A 121 7.22 -13.05 8.45
C LYS A 121 6.11 -12.02 8.63
N VAL A 122 6.47 -10.75 8.53
CA VAL A 122 5.53 -9.64 8.49
C VAL A 122 5.53 -9.08 7.07
N TYR A 123 4.34 -8.77 6.55
CA TYR A 123 4.14 -8.20 5.22
C TYR A 123 3.44 -6.85 5.35
N GLY A 124 3.78 -5.90 4.48
CA GLY A 124 3.01 -4.65 4.32
C GLY A 124 3.54 -3.42 5.09
N THR A 125 4.76 -3.47 5.62
CA THR A 125 5.46 -2.28 6.12
C THR A 125 6.03 -1.50 4.92
N ARG A 126 6.01 -0.16 4.95
CA ARG A 126 6.45 0.69 3.83
C ARG A 126 7.96 0.71 3.65
N ASP A 127 8.69 0.18 4.62
CA ASP A 127 10.15 0.19 4.68
C ASP A 127 10.65 -1.25 4.49
N GLU A 128 11.22 -1.54 3.32
CA GLU A 128 12.07 -2.69 2.96
C GLU A 128 11.51 -4.13 3.05
N ASP A 129 10.44 -4.39 3.80
CA ASP A 129 9.83 -5.71 3.90
C ASP A 129 8.73 -5.94 2.87
N ILE A 130 8.76 -7.15 2.29
CA ILE A 130 7.93 -7.63 1.18
C ILE A 130 6.52 -7.00 1.21
N PRO A 131 6.12 -6.26 0.16
CA PRO A 131 4.81 -5.63 0.13
C PRO A 131 3.71 -6.68 0.23
N TRP A 132 2.60 -6.30 0.86
CA TRP A 132 1.45 -7.19 0.99
C TRP A 132 0.97 -7.65 -0.41
N PHE A 133 0.66 -8.94 -0.54
CA PHE A 133 0.11 -9.53 -1.77
C PHE A 133 -1.07 -10.47 -1.46
N PRO A 134 -2.04 -10.60 -2.38
CA PRO A 134 -3.19 -11.48 -2.19
C PRO A 134 -2.75 -12.95 -2.23
N LYS A 135 -3.12 -13.74 -1.21
CA LYS A 135 -2.80 -15.18 -1.14
C LYS A 135 -3.95 -16.06 -1.63
N LYS A 136 -5.19 -15.56 -1.57
CA LYS A 136 -6.39 -16.27 -2.04
C LYS A 136 -6.94 -15.57 -3.28
N ILE A 137 -7.59 -16.35 -4.13
CA ILE A 137 -8.29 -15.81 -5.30
C ILE A 137 -9.40 -14.83 -4.91
N SER A 138 -10.07 -15.06 -3.76
CA SER A 138 -11.07 -14.14 -3.20
C SER A 138 -10.48 -12.81 -2.72
N ASP A 139 -9.18 -12.74 -2.44
CA ASP A 139 -8.54 -11.47 -2.05
C ASP A 139 -8.46 -10.50 -3.23
N LEU A 140 -8.55 -10.99 -4.48
CA LEU A 140 -8.57 -10.15 -5.68
C LEU A 140 -9.81 -9.24 -5.73
N ASP A 141 -10.92 -9.65 -5.11
CA ASP A 141 -12.14 -8.86 -5.05
C ASP A 141 -11.96 -7.55 -4.26
N LYS A 142 -10.95 -7.48 -3.40
CA LYS A 142 -10.56 -6.28 -2.64
C LYS A 142 -9.88 -5.24 -3.54
N PHE A 143 -9.37 -5.64 -4.70
CA PHE A 143 -8.69 -4.78 -5.68
C PHE A 143 -9.57 -4.38 -6.86
N ALA A 144 -10.67 -5.10 -7.11
CA ALA A 144 -11.54 -4.88 -8.26
C ALA A 144 -12.09 -3.43 -8.37
N ALA A 145 -12.17 -2.70 -7.25
CA ALA A 145 -12.61 -1.30 -7.23
C ALA A 145 -11.48 -0.27 -7.46
N LYS A 146 -10.20 -0.70 -7.40
CA LYS A 146 -9.00 0.16 -7.38
C LYS A 146 -8.37 0.28 -8.77
N THR A 147 -9.14 0.69 -9.77
CA THR A 147 -8.61 0.94 -11.13
C THR A 147 -8.03 2.36 -11.19
N LEU A 148 -6.73 2.47 -11.48
CA LEU A 148 -6.01 3.76 -11.50
C LEU A 148 -6.23 4.55 -12.78
N ASP A 149 -6.26 3.88 -13.93
CA ASP A 149 -6.48 4.49 -15.23
C ASP A 149 -7.53 3.69 -15.99
N ALA A 150 -8.46 4.39 -16.66
CA ALA A 150 -9.51 3.79 -17.47
C ALA A 150 -10.72 3.22 -16.68
N GLY A 151 -11.19 3.93 -15.65
CA GLY A 151 -12.44 3.66 -14.95
C GLY A 151 -13.71 3.96 -15.77
N ALA A 152 -14.75 4.49 -15.12
CA ALA A 152 -16.00 4.90 -15.79
C ALA A 152 -15.82 6.14 -16.69
N GLU A 153 -14.82 6.95 -16.37
CA GLU A 153 -14.55 8.23 -17.03
C GLU A 153 -13.38 8.08 -18.00
N LEU A 154 -13.44 8.83 -19.09
CA LEU A 154 -12.46 8.83 -20.17
C LEU A 154 -11.67 10.14 -20.11
N GLU A 155 -10.39 10.08 -20.43
CA GLU A 155 -9.56 11.27 -20.61
C GLU A 155 -9.87 11.97 -21.94
N SER A 156 -9.55 13.26 -22.03
CA SER A 156 -9.84 14.12 -23.19
C SER A 156 -9.25 13.60 -24.50
N ASP A 157 -8.13 12.88 -24.41
CA ASP A 157 -7.36 12.38 -25.55
C ASP A 157 -7.91 11.05 -26.08
N HIS A 158 -8.96 10.49 -25.46
CA HIS A 158 -9.60 9.27 -25.91
C HIS A 158 -10.53 9.53 -27.10
N PRO A 159 -10.50 8.72 -28.18
CA PRO A 159 -11.32 8.94 -29.38
C PRO A 159 -12.84 8.93 -29.09
N GLY A 160 -13.26 8.13 -28.10
CA GLY A 160 -14.64 8.07 -27.60
C GLY A 160 -15.00 9.10 -26.51
N PHE A 161 -14.16 10.10 -26.22
CA PHE A 161 -14.42 11.07 -25.15
C PHE A 161 -15.64 11.95 -25.42
N LYS A 162 -15.85 12.33 -26.69
CA LYS A 162 -16.98 13.18 -27.11
C LYS A 162 -18.25 12.38 -27.40
N ASP A 163 -18.17 11.04 -27.43
CA ASP A 163 -19.32 10.18 -27.68
C ASP A 163 -20.05 9.85 -26.38
N GLU A 164 -21.22 10.46 -26.20
CA GLU A 164 -22.06 10.26 -25.02
C GLU A 164 -22.65 8.83 -24.92
N VAL A 165 -22.96 8.21 -26.06
CA VAL A 165 -23.51 6.86 -26.13
C VAL A 165 -22.45 5.85 -25.69
N TYR A 166 -21.23 6.01 -26.21
CA TYR A 166 -20.08 5.20 -25.81
C TYR A 166 -19.76 5.37 -24.32
N ARG A 167 -19.76 6.61 -23.80
CA ARG A 167 -19.54 6.87 -22.37
C ARG A 167 -20.59 6.24 -21.48
N LYS A 168 -21.86 6.29 -21.88
CA LYS A 168 -22.96 5.64 -21.14
C LYS A 168 -22.77 4.13 -21.13
N ARG A 169 -22.50 3.53 -22.28
CA ARG A 169 -22.26 2.08 -22.38
C ARG A 169 -21.07 1.63 -21.55
N ARG A 170 -19.98 2.41 -21.55
CA ARG A 170 -18.79 2.14 -20.73
C ARG A 170 -19.09 2.20 -19.24
N ARG A 171 -19.87 3.17 -18.78
CA ARG A 171 -20.33 3.27 -17.40
C ARG A 171 -21.13 2.03 -16.98
N ASP A 172 -22.01 1.55 -17.85
CA ASP A 172 -22.82 0.36 -17.57
C ASP A 172 -21.95 -0.91 -17.42
N ILE A 173 -20.98 -1.10 -18.33
CA ILE A 173 -20.04 -2.23 -18.29
C ILE A 173 -19.14 -2.16 -17.05
N VAL A 174 -18.62 -0.97 -16.72
CA VAL A 174 -17.81 -0.78 -15.50
C VAL A 174 -18.64 -1.04 -14.25
N ALA A 175 -19.91 -0.64 -14.22
CA ALA A 175 -20.81 -0.91 -13.10
C ALA A 175 -21.06 -2.42 -12.93
N LEU A 176 -21.20 -3.17 -14.03
CA LEU A 176 -21.28 -4.64 -13.99
C LEU A 176 -19.98 -5.26 -13.45
N ALA A 177 -18.82 -4.80 -13.94
CA ALA A 177 -17.52 -5.28 -13.49
C ALA A 177 -17.28 -5.03 -11.99
N LYS A 178 -17.66 -3.86 -11.47
CA LYS A 178 -17.52 -3.53 -10.04
C LYS A 178 -18.37 -4.39 -9.11
N LYS A 179 -19.48 -4.94 -9.60
CA LYS A 179 -20.39 -5.80 -8.82
C LYS A 179 -19.91 -7.25 -8.75
N TYR A 180 -19.10 -7.69 -9.70
CA TYR A 180 -18.60 -9.06 -9.74
C TYR A 180 -17.75 -9.39 -8.51
N LYS A 181 -17.99 -10.57 -7.92
CA LYS A 181 -17.16 -11.19 -6.89
C LYS A 181 -16.69 -12.57 -7.32
N HIS A 182 -15.58 -13.01 -6.75
CA HIS A 182 -15.05 -14.34 -7.01
C HIS A 182 -16.08 -15.41 -6.63
N GLY A 183 -16.43 -16.26 -7.60
CA GLY A 183 -17.43 -17.31 -7.46
C GLY A 183 -18.75 -17.00 -8.17
N ASP A 184 -18.98 -15.73 -8.53
CA ASP A 184 -20.15 -15.34 -9.33
C ASP A 184 -20.00 -15.79 -10.78
N LYS A 185 -21.13 -15.98 -11.47
CA LYS A 185 -21.12 -16.15 -12.93
C LYS A 185 -20.78 -14.83 -13.59
N LEU A 186 -19.89 -14.85 -14.57
CA LEU A 186 -19.57 -13.64 -15.34
C LEU A 186 -20.84 -13.12 -16.03
N PRO A 187 -21.16 -11.82 -15.89
CA PRO A 187 -22.32 -11.24 -16.54
C PRO A 187 -22.14 -11.27 -18.06
N HIS A 188 -23.17 -11.74 -18.77
CA HIS A 188 -23.19 -11.68 -20.23
C HIS A 188 -23.52 -10.26 -20.69
N ILE A 189 -22.86 -9.80 -21.74
CA ILE A 189 -23.05 -8.47 -22.32
C ILE A 189 -23.49 -8.64 -23.76
N ASP A 190 -24.70 -8.20 -24.07
CA ASP A 190 -25.20 -8.17 -25.45
C ASP A 190 -24.53 -7.02 -26.20
N TYR A 191 -23.66 -7.34 -27.15
CA TYR A 191 -22.97 -6.34 -27.96
C TYR A 191 -23.90 -5.77 -29.03
N THR A 192 -23.78 -4.46 -29.27
CA THR A 192 -24.44 -3.79 -30.39
C THR A 192 -23.69 -4.12 -31.68
N GLU A 193 -24.41 -4.13 -32.80
CA GLU A 193 -23.85 -4.27 -34.16
C GLU A 193 -22.90 -3.11 -34.53
#